data_AF-A0A836BHJ8-F1
#
_entry.id   AF-A0A836BHJ8-F1
#
_cell.length_a   1.000
_cell.length_b   1.000
_cell.length_c   1.000
_cell.angle_alpha   90.00
_cell.angle_beta   90.00
_cell.angle_gamma   90.00
#
_symmetry.space_group_name_H-M   'P 1'
#
loop_
_entity.id
_entity.type
_entity.pdbx_description
1 polymer ?
#
loop_
_entity_poly.entity_id
_entity_poly.type
_entity_poly.pdbx_seq_one_letter_code
_entity_poly.pdbx_strand_id
1 'polypeptide(L)'
;MHIVVEKREGATMICYQCGEKLVCRMSNYMHPYTNKLQWQNLDGTAHYKYDSGKFTCTGTDEKSRQLKKALQQQDEFMREAKLSKGPSK
;
A
#
# COMPACT_ATOMS: atom_id res chain seq x y z
N MET A 1 -0.15 22.89 11.38
CA MET A 1 0.22 21.89 12.41
C MET A 1 1.05 20.82 11.72
N HIS A 2 2.36 20.75 11.96
CA HIS A 2 3.21 19.71 11.37
C HIS A 2 3.18 18.49 12.29
N ILE A 3 2.49 17.43 11.89
CA ILE A 3 2.51 16.16 12.62
C ILE A 3 3.85 15.49 12.33
N VAL A 4 4.79 15.59 13.26
CA VAL A 4 6.05 14.84 13.20
C VAL A 4 5.75 13.43 13.70
N VAL A 5 5.56 12.48 12.77
CA VAL A 5 5.44 11.07 13.13
C VAL A 5 6.84 10.51 13.32
N GLU A 6 7.16 10.13 14.56
CA GLU A 6 8.45 9.53 14.88
C GLU A 6 8.59 8.15 14.20
N LYS A 7 9.73 7.93 13.54
CA LYS A 7 10.03 6.64 12.91
C LYS A 7 10.57 5.67 13.95
N ARG A 8 9.79 4.64 14.26
CA ARG A 8 10.20 3.48 15.08
C ARG A 8 9.76 2.20 14.38
N GLU A 9 10.53 1.12 14.51
CA GLU A 9 10.15 -0.18 13.96
C GLU A 9 8.74 -0.58 14.44
N GLY A 10 7.87 -0.97 13.52
CA GLY A 10 6.47 -1.33 13.79
C GLY A 10 5.51 -0.15 13.99
N ALA A 11 5.98 1.10 14.02
CA ALA A 11 5.09 2.26 14.07
C ALA A 11 4.19 2.28 12.82
N THR A 12 2.98 2.85 12.94
CA THR A 12 2.06 2.97 11.80
C THR A 12 1.62 4.40 11.60
N MET A 13 1.37 4.78 10.35
CA MET A 13 0.82 6.08 9.98
C MET A 13 -0.14 5.94 8.81
N ILE A 14 -0.92 6.97 8.54
CA ILE A 14 -1.72 7.06 7.32
C ILE A 14 -0.98 7.95 6.32
N CYS A 15 -0.84 7.49 5.08
CA CYS A 15 -0.34 8.32 4.00
C CYS A 15 -1.35 9.45 3.74
N TYR A 16 -0.95 10.70 3.94
CA TYR A 16 -1.80 11.86 3.70
C TYR A 16 -2.12 12.10 2.22
N GLN A 17 -1.45 11.41 1.29
CA GLN A 17 -1.72 11.53 -0.16
C GLN A 17 -2.76 10.51 -0.67
N CYS A 18 -2.69 9.26 -0.22
CA CYS A 18 -3.56 8.18 -0.74
C CYS A 18 -4.46 7.54 0.32
N GLY A 19 -4.30 7.89 1.60
CA GLY A 19 -5.07 7.32 2.71
C GLY A 19 -4.65 5.90 3.12
N GLU A 20 -3.61 5.31 2.51
CA GLU A 20 -3.16 3.97 2.88
C GLU A 20 -2.44 3.94 4.22
N LYS A 21 -2.65 2.85 4.96
CA LYS A 21 -1.92 2.58 6.20
C LYS A 21 -0.52 2.09 5.88
N LEU A 22 0.47 2.76 6.45
CA LEU A 22 1.88 2.45 6.33
C LEU A 22 2.41 1.87 7.63
N VAL A 23 3.45 1.05 7.52
CA VAL A 23 4.22 0.53 8.64
C VAL A 23 5.68 0.95 8.50
N CYS A 24 6.27 1.42 9.60
CA CYS A 24 7.67 1.78 9.64
C CYS A 24 8.49 0.51 9.87
N ARG A 25 9.35 0.17 8.90
CA ARG A 25 10.25 -0.99 8.96
C ARG A 25 11.64 -0.62 8.46
N MET A 26 12.64 -1.41 8.82
CA MET A 26 13.97 -1.35 8.21
C MET A 26 13.86 -1.58 6.70
N SER A 27 14.47 -0.71 5.89
CA SER A 27 14.43 -0.89 4.43
C SER A 27 15.28 -2.09 4.02
N ASN A 28 14.69 -3.06 3.31
CA ASN A 28 15.40 -4.20 2.74
C ASN A 28 15.35 -4.22 1.20
N TYR A 29 14.94 -3.10 0.58
CA TYR A 29 14.75 -2.96 -0.87
C TYR A 29 16.07 -3.09 -1.64
N MET A 30 16.52 -4.31 -1.95
CA MET A 30 17.65 -4.66 -2.84
C MET A 30 18.98 -3.89 -2.69
N HIS A 31 19.10 -2.98 -1.73
CA HIS A 31 20.27 -2.24 -1.35
C HIS A 31 20.55 -2.54 0.13
N PRO A 32 21.35 -3.58 0.42
CA PRO A 32 21.64 -4.04 1.78
C PRO A 32 22.41 -3.01 2.64
N TYR A 33 22.66 -1.81 2.13
CA TYR A 33 23.53 -0.80 2.74
C TYR A 33 22.79 0.38 3.36
N THR A 34 21.46 0.44 3.29
CA THR A 34 20.67 1.47 3.99
C THR A 34 19.86 0.86 5.12
N ASN A 35 20.51 0.61 6.25
CA ASN A 35 19.86 0.30 7.53
C ASN A 35 19.12 1.54 8.08
N LYS A 36 18.09 2.00 7.38
CA LYS A 36 17.27 3.16 7.78
C LYS A 36 15.80 2.75 7.87
N LEU A 37 15.14 3.25 8.91
CA LEU A 37 13.70 3.15 9.09
C LEU A 37 12.96 3.93 8.00
N GLN A 38 12.01 3.27 7.35
CA GLN A 38 11.20 3.83 6.27
C GLN A 38 9.74 3.42 6.42
N TRP A 39 8.84 4.29 5.92
CA TRP A 39 7.42 4.00 5.84
C TRP A 39 7.16 3.15 4.59
N GLN A 40 6.60 1.97 4.80
CA GLN A 40 6.37 0.94 3.79
C GLN A 40 4.89 0.58 3.76
N ASN A 41 4.46 -0.04 2.67
CA ASN A 41 3.17 -0.71 2.62
C ASN A 41 3.14 -1.87 3.64
N LEU A 42 1.95 -2.36 3.99
CA LEU A 42 1.79 -3.45 4.96
C LEU A 42 2.45 -4.76 4.49
N ASP A 43 2.48 -4.98 3.18
CA ASP A 43 3.16 -6.09 2.50
C ASP A 43 4.70 -5.95 2.47
N GLY A 44 5.24 -4.83 2.98
CA GLY A 44 6.67 -4.53 3.00
C GLY A 44 7.18 -3.86 1.74
N THR A 45 6.35 -3.62 0.71
CA THR A 45 6.78 -2.92 -0.50
C THR A 45 6.94 -1.41 -0.30
N ALA A 46 7.74 -0.77 -1.15
CA ALA A 46 8.00 0.67 -1.04
C ALA A 46 6.73 1.48 -1.33
N HIS A 47 6.35 2.35 -0.40
CA HIS A 47 5.18 3.21 -0.58
C HIS A 47 5.45 4.45 -1.44
N TYR A 48 6.70 4.90 -1.49
CA TYR A 48 7.12 6.04 -2.30
C TYR A 48 8.09 5.58 -3.38
N LYS A 49 7.83 5.95 -4.63
CA LYS A 49 8.75 5.76 -5.75
C LYS A 49 9.50 7.07 -6.03
N TYR A 50 10.77 6.97 -6.41
CA TYR A 50 11.52 8.12 -6.89
C TYR A 50 11.30 8.25 -8.39
N ASP A 51 10.71 9.35 -8.83
CA ASP A 51 10.45 9.65 -10.24
C ASP A 51 10.79 11.11 -10.53
N SER A 52 11.50 11.37 -11.62
CA SER A 52 11.77 12.74 -12.11
C SER A 52 12.32 13.70 -11.05
N GLY A 53 13.20 13.21 -10.16
CA GLY A 53 13.81 14.02 -9.10
C GLY A 53 13.00 14.15 -7.80
N LYS A 54 11.81 13.54 -7.70
CA LYS A 54 10.88 13.68 -6.57
C LYS A 54 10.37 12.32 -6.08
N PHE A 55 10.10 12.21 -4.79
CA PHE A 55 9.40 11.06 -4.24
C PHE A 55 7.88 11.22 -4.44
N THR A 56 7.26 10.26 -5.11
CA THR A 56 5.81 10.22 -5.38
C THR A 56 5.18 9.01 -4.72
N CYS A 57 3.99 9.19 -4.13
CA CYS A 57 3.23 8.08 -3.55
C CYS A 57 2.79 7.11 -4.66
N THR A 58 2.99 5.81 -4.43
CA THR A 58 2.59 4.76 -5.39
C THR A 58 1.07 4.53 -5.39
N GLY A 59 0.39 4.81 -4.29
CA GLY A 59 -1.07 4.73 -4.17
C GLY A 59 -1.84 5.83 -4.92
N THR A 60 -1.18 6.93 -5.31
CA THR A 60 -1.77 7.99 -6.14
C THR A 60 -1.53 7.81 -7.63
N ASP A 61 -0.74 6.81 -8.04
CA ASP A 61 -0.54 6.50 -9.45
C ASP A 61 -1.87 6.05 -10.07
N GLU A 62 -2.20 6.56 -11.25
CA GLU A 62 -3.47 6.26 -11.92
C GLU A 62 -3.63 4.75 -12.17
N LYS A 63 -2.53 4.03 -12.41
CA LYS A 63 -2.53 2.57 -12.51
C LYS A 63 -2.92 1.89 -11.20
N SER A 64 -2.44 2.38 -10.05
CA SER A 64 -2.78 1.81 -8.74
C SER A 64 -4.25 2.01 -8.39
N ARG A 65 -4.85 3.15 -8.79
CA ARG A 65 -6.29 3.39 -8.66
C ARG A 65 -7.10 2.47 -9.57
N GLN A 66 -6.68 2.29 -10.82
CA GLN A 66 -7.34 1.37 -11.75
C GLN A 66 -7.23 -0.09 -11.29
N LEU A 67 -6.08 -0.51 -10.77
CA LEU A 67 -5.87 -1.85 -10.22
C LEU A 67 -6.75 -2.11 -9.00
N LYS A 68 -6.87 -1.15 -8.06
CA LYS A 68 -7.78 -1.28 -6.92
C LYS A 68 -9.24 -1.41 -7.35
N LYS A 69 -9.68 -0.62 -8.34
CA LYS A 69 -11.03 -0.75 -8.92
C LYS A 69 -11.24 -2.12 -9.55
N ALA A 70 -10.27 -2.62 -10.31
CA ALA A 70 -10.35 -3.93 -10.95
C ALA A 70 -10.41 -5.06 -9.92
N LEU A 71 -9.61 -5.00 -8.85
CA LEU A 71 -9.63 -5.98 -7.76
C LEU A 71 -10.97 -5.95 -7.00
N GLN A 72 -11.53 -4.78 -6.73
CA GLN A 72 -12.85 -4.66 -6.10
C GLN A 72 -13.96 -5.26 -6.98
N GLN A 73 -13.94 -4.99 -8.29
CA GLN A 73 -14.89 -5.58 -9.23
C GLN A 73 -14.75 -7.10 -9.31
N GLN A 74 -13.52 -7.62 -9.26
CA GLN A 74 -13.28 -9.06 -9.25
C GLN A 74 -13.81 -9.72 -7.96
N ASP A 75 -13.60 -9.09 -6.81
CA ASP A 75 -14.09 -9.61 -5.52
C ASP A 75 -15.63 -9.65 -5.47
N GLU A 76 -16.27 -8.58 -5.96
CA GLU A 76 -17.74 -8.50 -6.08
C GLU A 76 -18.28 -9.58 -7.03
N PHE A 77 -17.66 -9.76 -8.20
CA PHE A 77 -18.02 -10.82 -9.14
C PHE A 77 -17.85 -12.23 -8.52
N MET A 78 -16.76 -12.46 -7.80
CA MET A 78 -16.52 -13.73 -7.11
C MET A 78 -17.52 -13.97 -5.97
N ARG A 79 -17.98 -12.90 -5.30
CA ARG A 79 -19.01 -12.98 -4.26
C ARG A 79 -20.37 -13.31 -4.87
N GLU A 80 -20.77 -12.64 -5.95
CA GLU A 80 -22.01 -12.93 -6.67
C GLU A 80 -22.01 -14.36 -7.26
N ALA A 81 -20.90 -14.80 -7.85
CA ALA A 81 -20.76 -16.16 -8.37
C ALA A 81 -20.87 -17.23 -7.27
N LYS A 82 -20.38 -16.94 -6.05
CA LYS A 82 -20.56 -17.81 -4.88
C LYS A 82 -22.01 -17.83 -4.37
N LEU A 83 -22.74 -16.71 -4.45
CA LEU A 83 -24.17 -16.68 -4.11
C LEU A 83 -25.05 -17.36 -5.17
N SER A 84 -24.66 -17.30 -6.44
CA SER A 84 -25.39 -17.94 -7.55
C SER A 84 -25.28 -19.47 -7.54
N LYS A 85 -24.22 -20.03 -6.95
CA LYS A 85 -24.06 -21.46 -6.69
C LYS A 85 -24.60 -21.80 -5.30
N GLY A 86 -25.91 -21.66 -5.12
CA GLY A 86 -26.59 -22.20 -3.94
C GLY A 86 -26.30 -23.71 -3.79
N PRO A 87 -26.40 -24.27 -2.56
CA PRO A 87 -26.14 -25.69 -2.35
C PRO A 87 -27.05 -26.52 -3.26
N SER A 88 -26.44 -27.32 -4.15
CA SER A 88 -27.15 -28.39 -4.84
C SER A 88 -27.80 -29.27 -3.78
N LYS A 89 -29.13 -29.34 -3.80
CA LYS A 89 -29.92 -30.31 -3.06
C LYS A 89 -29.45 -31.73 -3.33
#